data_AF-A0A937MR22-F1
#
_entry.id   AF-A0A937MR22-F1
#
_cell.length_a   1.000
_cell.length_b   1.000
_cell.length_c   1.000
_cell.angle_alpha   90.00
_cell.angle_beta   90.00
_cell.angle_gamma   90.00
#
_symmetry.space_group_name_H-M   'P 1'
#
loop_
_entity.id
_entity.type
_entity.pdbx_description
1 polymer ?
#
loop_
_entity_poly.entity_id
_entity_poly.type
_entity_poly.pdbx_seq_one_letter_code
_entity_poly.pdbx_strand_id
1 'polypeptide(L)'
;MKSIDTEPVSGLAARAKAALGDEPGLKLAILYGSAATGRMRAGSDVDIAVLFDRPLRAEQKMTLIGQLDILPRFNELGGPLF
;
A
#
# COMPACT_ATOMS: atom_id res chain seq x y z
N MET A 1 -1.17 2.16 -27.02
CA MET A 1 -1.03 2.50 -25.58
C MET A 1 -1.92 1.53 -24.82
N LYS A 2 -1.36 0.58 -24.05
CA LYS A 2 -2.18 -0.34 -23.23
C LYS A 2 -2.82 0.51 -22.13
N SER A 3 -4.15 0.49 -22.02
CA SER A 3 -4.86 1.12 -20.91
C SER A 3 -4.29 0.53 -19.61
N ILE A 4 -3.85 1.40 -18.69
CA ILE A 4 -3.50 0.95 -17.35
C ILE A 4 -4.84 0.71 -16.66
N ASP A 5 -5.17 -0.54 -16.33
CA ASP A 5 -6.34 -0.82 -15.51
C ASP A 5 -6.08 -0.23 -14.11
N THR A 6 -6.72 0.90 -13.81
CA THR A 6 -6.54 1.64 -12.56
C THR A 6 -7.44 1.14 -11.43
N GLU A 7 -8.42 0.29 -11.72
CA GLU A 7 -9.35 -0.28 -10.73
C GLU A 7 -8.67 -1.07 -9.61
N PRO A 8 -7.66 -1.93 -9.87
CA PRO A 8 -6.92 -2.60 -8.80
C PRO A 8 -6.13 -1.61 -7.93
N VAL A 9 -5.63 -0.55 -8.57
CA VAL A 9 -4.82 0.50 -7.93
C VAL A 9 -5.69 1.37 -7.02
N SER A 10 -6.93 1.67 -7.41
CA SER A 10 -7.85 2.49 -6.62
C SER A 10 -8.24 1.81 -5.31
N GLY A 11 -8.51 0.50 -5.33
CA GLY A 11 -8.82 -0.29 -4.13
C GLY A 11 -7.63 -0.38 -3.16
N LEU A 12 -6.43 -0.63 -3.67
CA LEU A 12 -5.20 -0.63 -2.86
C LEU A 12 -4.90 0.74 -2.25
N ALA A 13 -5.04 1.81 -3.04
CA ALA A 13 -4.83 3.17 -2.57
C ALA A 13 -5.81 3.55 -1.45
N ALA A 14 -7.09 3.16 -1.57
CA ALA A 14 -8.09 3.39 -0.53
C ALA A 14 -7.74 2.68 0.79
N ARG A 15 -7.25 1.44 0.72
CA ARG A 15 -6.82 0.67 1.90
C ARG A 15 -5.57 1.23 2.54
N ALA A 16 -4.57 1.58 1.73
CA ALA A 16 -3.37 2.26 2.21
C ALA A 16 -3.72 3.57 2.91
N LYS A 17 -4.64 4.36 2.33
CA LYS A 17 -5.15 5.58 2.95
C LYS A 17 -5.86 5.32 4.29
N ALA A 18 -6.64 4.25 4.40
CA ALA A 18 -7.29 3.89 5.66
C ALA A 18 -6.29 3.46 6.74
N ALA A 19 -5.26 2.69 6.37
CA ALA A 19 -4.25 2.22 7.33
C ALA A 19 -3.26 3.31 7.77
N LEU A 20 -2.94 4.24 6.87
CA LEU A 20 -1.95 5.29 7.10
C LEU A 20 -2.58 6.65 7.46
N GLY A 21 -3.90 6.78 7.39
CA GLY A 21 -4.60 8.07 7.46
C GLY A 21 -4.40 8.82 8.78
N ASP A 22 -4.21 8.07 9.87
CA ASP A 22 -4.05 8.61 11.22
C ASP A 22 -2.59 8.65 11.68
N GLU A 23 -1.63 8.30 10.81
CA GLU A 23 -0.22 8.24 11.20
C GLU A 23 0.39 9.63 11.41
N PRO A 24 0.81 9.98 12.66
CA PRO A 24 1.26 11.31 12.97
C PRO A 24 2.54 11.69 12.20
N GLY A 25 2.49 12.85 11.55
CA GLY A 25 3.63 13.40 10.82
C GLY A 25 3.80 12.85 9.41
N LEU A 26 2.98 11.89 8.96
CA LEU A 26 2.94 11.46 7.56
C LEU A 26 2.51 12.62 6.66
N LYS A 27 3.25 12.83 5.56
CA LYS A 27 3.01 13.89 4.58
C LYS A 27 2.61 13.35 3.23
N LEU A 28 3.15 12.21 2.85
CA LEU A 28 2.90 11.59 1.55
C LEU A 28 3.08 10.08 1.63
N ALA A 29 2.20 9.36 0.95
CA ALA A 29 2.35 7.94 0.65
C ALA A 29 2.23 7.75 -0.86
N ILE A 30 3.21 7.06 -1.46
CA ILE A 30 3.23 6.75 -2.89
C ILE A 30 3.14 5.23 -3.04
N LEU A 31 2.09 4.76 -3.69
CA LEU A 31 1.97 3.38 -4.14
C LEU A 31 2.80 3.22 -5.43
N TYR A 32 3.70 2.25 -5.46
CA TYR A 32 4.56 1.99 -6.62
C TYR A 32 4.68 0.48 -6.91
N GLY A 33 5.62 0.10 -7.77
CA GLY A 33 5.90 -1.31 -8.06
C GLY A 33 4.83 -2.00 -8.91
N SER A 34 4.65 -3.31 -8.68
CA SER A 34 3.75 -4.15 -9.48
C SER A 34 2.29 -3.74 -9.38
N ALA A 35 1.86 -3.22 -8.22
CA ALA A 35 0.52 -2.70 -8.01
C ALA A 35 0.24 -1.51 -8.95
N ALA A 36 1.10 -0.48 -8.92
CA ALA A 36 0.92 0.72 -9.74
C ALA A 36 1.08 0.47 -11.26
N THR A 37 1.74 -0.61 -11.66
CA THR A 37 2.01 -0.94 -13.07
C THR A 37 1.05 -1.98 -13.65
N GLY A 38 0.07 -2.46 -12.89
CA GLY A 38 -0.88 -3.49 -13.32
C GLY A 38 -0.23 -4.86 -13.55
N ARG A 39 0.90 -5.14 -12.88
CA ARG A 39 1.67 -6.40 -13.01
C ARG A 39 1.61 -7.24 -11.73
N MET A 40 0.71 -6.90 -10.83
CA MET A 40 0.49 -7.62 -9.59
C MET A 40 -0.02 -9.04 -9.89
N ARG A 41 0.48 -10.02 -9.13
CA ARG A 41 0.11 -11.43 -9.23
C ARG A 41 -0.46 -11.90 -7.90
N ALA A 42 -1.07 -13.07 -7.87
CA ALA A 42 -1.41 -13.74 -6.62
C ALA A 42 -0.14 -13.89 -5.76
N GLY A 43 -0.20 -13.40 -4.52
CA GLY A 43 0.92 -13.40 -3.58
C GLY A 43 1.95 -12.28 -3.77
N SER A 44 1.74 -11.34 -4.69
CA SER A 44 2.57 -10.13 -4.75
C SER A 44 2.35 -9.25 -3.51
N ASP A 45 3.46 -8.72 -3.00
CA ASP A 45 3.45 -7.67 -1.98
C ASP A 45 3.06 -6.31 -2.58
N VAL A 46 2.79 -5.35 -1.70
CA VAL A 46 2.39 -3.99 -2.06
C VAL A 46 3.47 -3.01 -1.58
N ASP A 47 4.10 -2.33 -2.53
CA ASP A 47 5.17 -1.39 -2.24
C ASP A 47 4.63 0.03 -2.02
N ILE A 48 4.87 0.59 -0.83
CA ILE A 48 4.49 1.97 -0.47
C ILE A 48 5.71 2.73 0.04
N ALA A 49 5.99 3.88 -0.56
CA ALA A 49 7.00 4.80 -0.09
C ALA A 49 6.30 5.87 0.74
N VAL A 50 6.83 6.14 1.94
CA VAL A 50 6.24 7.10 2.89
C VAL A 50 7.21 8.23 3.19
N LEU A 51 6.69 9.45 3.22
CA LEU A 51 7.41 10.65 3.65
C LEU A 51 6.79 11.17 4.94
N PHE A 52 7.61 11.33 5.97
CA PHE A 52 7.24 11.96 7.23
C PHE A 52 7.91 13.32 7.38
N ASP A 53 7.39 14.20 8.24
CA ASP A 53 8.03 15.49 8.56
C ASP A 53 9.42 15.35 9.16
N ARG A 54 9.70 14.21 9.78
CA ARG A 54 10.99 13.86 10.37
C ARG A 54 11.30 12.40 10.05
N PRO A 55 12.58 12.03 9.95
CA PRO A 55 12.96 10.62 9.82
C PRO A 55 12.33 9.78 10.92
N LEU A 56 11.74 8.64 10.55
CA LEU A 56 11.20 7.69 11.52
C LEU A 56 12.33 7.13 12.36
N ARG A 57 12.11 7.05 13.68
CA ARG A 57 12.95 6.22 14.56
C ARG A 57 12.70 4.74 14.25
N ALA A 58 13.65 3.89 14.64
CA ALA A 58 13.57 2.45 14.39
C ALA A 58 12.28 1.85 14.97
N GLU A 59 11.88 2.25 16.18
CA GLU A 59 10.68 1.74 16.85
C GLU A 59 9.41 2.15 16.08
N GLN A 60 9.35 3.40 15.62
CA GLN A 60 8.21 3.90 14.84
C GLN A 60 8.10 3.17 13.51
N LYS A 61 9.24 2.90 12.85
CA LYS A 61 9.28 2.10 11.62
C LYS A 61 8.76 0.68 11.86
N MET A 62 9.15 0.04 12.96
CA MET A 62 8.69 -1.32 13.29
C MET A 62 7.19 -1.36 13.61
N THR A 63 6.67 -0.39 14.36
CA THR A 63 5.22 -0.26 14.62
C THR A 63 4.45 -0.10 13.31
N LEU A 64 4.93 0.76 12.42
CA LEU A 64 4.29 1.01 11.12
C LEU A 64 4.26 -0.25 10.24
N ILE A 65 5.36 -0.99 10.19
CA ILE A 65 5.42 -2.28 9.48
C ILE A 65 4.39 -3.25 10.06
N GLY A 66 4.33 -3.36 11.40
CA GLY A 66 3.35 -4.21 12.07
C GLY A 66 1.90 -3.85 11.75
N GLN A 67 1.55 -2.56 11.73
CA GLN A 67 0.20 -2.08 11.40
C GLN A 67 -0.21 -2.40 9.95
N LEU A 68 0.75 -2.45 9.02
CA LEU A 68 0.47 -2.77 7.62
C LEU A 68 0.34 -4.28 7.38
N ASP A 69 1.02 -5.11 8.18
CA ASP A 69 1.05 -6.57 8.02
C ASP A 69 -0.26 -7.25 8.47
N ILE A 70 -1.02 -6.61 9.37
CA ILE A 70 -2.36 -7.05 9.80
C ILE A 70 -3.46 -6.76 8.77
N LEU A 71 -3.14 -6.07 7.67
CA LEU A 71 -4.12 -5.83 6.61
C LEU A 71 -4.41 -7.13 5.84
N PRO A 72 -5.69 -7.50 5.61
CA PRO A 72 -6.04 -8.72 4.90
C PRO A 72 -5.32 -8.83 3.55
N ARG A 73 -4.80 -10.02 3.20
CA ARG A 73 -4.08 -10.17 1.93
C ARG A 73 -5.03 -9.84 0.77
N PHE A 74 -4.52 -9.22 -0.30
CA PHE A 74 -5.33 -8.80 -1.46
C PHE A 74 -6.22 -9.94 -2.00
N ASN A 75 -5.76 -11.19 -1.91
CA ASN A 75 -6.45 -12.38 -2.39
C ASN A 75 -7.61 -12.87 -1.48
N GLU A 76 -7.73 -12.40 -0.24
CA GLU A 76 -8.71 -12.90 0.74
C GLU A 76 -10.06 -12.14 0.71
N LEU A 77 -10.14 -11.06 -0.07
CA LEU A 77 -11.32 -10.18 -0.13
C LEU A 77 -12.03 -10.19 -1.49
N GLY A 78 -11.82 -11.23 -2.30
CA GLY A 78 -12.55 -11.39 -3.58
C GLY A 78 -12.15 -10.38 -4.66
N GLY A 79 -10.93 -9.84 -4.59
CA GLY A 79 -10.35 -9.11 -5.72
C GLY A 79 -10.19 -10.01 -6.94
N PRO A 80 -10.24 -9.47 -8.18
CA PRO A 80 -10.10 -10.28 -9.38
C PRO A 80 -8.78 -11.04 -9.32
N LEU A 81 -8.87 -12.36 -9.54
CA LEU A 81 -7.72 -13.21 -9.84
C LEU A 81 -7.16 -12.72 -11.18
N PHE A 82 -6.00 -12.05 -11.13
CA PHE A 82 -5.23 -11.76 -12.35
C PHE A 82 -4.65 -13.05 -12.94
#